data_AF-A0A8B6E297-F1
#
_entry.id   AF-A0A8B6E297-F1
#
_cell.length_a   1.000
_cell.length_b   1.000
_cell.length_c   1.000
_cell.angle_alpha   90.00
_cell.angle_beta   90.00
_cell.angle_gamma   90.00
#
_symmetry.space_group_name_H-M   'P 1'
#
loop_
_entity.id
_entity.type
_entity.pdbx_description
1 polymer ?
#
loop_
_entity_poly.entity_id
_entity_poly.type
_entity_poly.pdbx_seq_one_letter_code
_entity_poly.pdbx_strand_id
1 'polypeptide(L)'
;MALSTINTVCHFEDFLSPAPATVAILGQLMAICTTTDFSLANKEPKDGFKYVKYPDSFRACLVQISLSGCDTFTNAHTHMDKIRLYITQFQGNVKDLFKPC
;
A
#
# COMPACT_ATOMS: atom_id res chain seq x y z
N MET A 1 35.85 10.03 9.07
CA MET A 1 35.41 9.35 7.83
C MET A 1 35.63 7.87 8.05
N ALA A 2 34.61 7.04 7.78
CA ALA A 2 34.52 5.59 8.07
C ALA A 2 34.06 5.23 9.49
N LEU A 3 32.72 5.15 9.68
CA LEU A 3 31.95 4.18 10.49
C LEU A 3 30.53 4.66 10.85
N SER A 4 30.04 5.79 10.32
CA SER A 4 28.65 6.24 10.54
C SER A 4 27.64 5.77 9.48
N THR A 5 27.99 4.81 8.62
CA THR A 5 27.18 4.45 7.44
C THR A 5 26.92 2.96 7.25
N ILE A 6 26.87 2.17 8.34
CA ILE A 6 26.35 0.78 8.30
C ILE A 6 25.53 0.50 9.58
N ASN A 7 24.56 1.36 9.90
CA ASN A 7 23.45 0.96 10.74
C ASN A 7 22.15 1.06 9.95
N THR A 8 22.09 0.34 8.84
CA THR A 8 20.87 0.17 8.05
C THR A 8 20.07 -0.99 8.63
N VAL A 9 19.67 -0.87 9.90
CA VAL A 9 18.50 -1.62 10.35
C VAL A 9 17.33 -0.93 9.66
N CYS A 10 16.84 -1.53 8.57
CA CYS A 10 15.59 -1.10 7.96
C CYS A 10 14.51 -1.16 9.04
N HIS A 11 14.10 -0.02 9.60
CA HIS A 11 12.93 0.04 10.46
C HIS A 11 11.70 -0.18 9.59
N PHE A 12 11.33 -1.45 9.41
CA PHE A 12 10.13 -1.85 8.69
C PHE A 12 8.86 -1.15 9.21
N GLU A 13 8.87 -0.74 10.48
CA GLU A 13 7.81 0.05 11.10
C GLU A 13 7.55 1.38 10.38
N ASP A 14 8.60 2.11 9.98
CA ASP A 14 8.45 3.39 9.29
C ASP A 14 7.83 3.23 7.90
N PHE A 15 8.01 2.07 7.28
CA PHE A 15 7.43 1.74 5.97
C PHE A 15 6.02 1.17 6.06
N LEU A 16 5.66 0.53 7.18
CA LEU A 16 4.38 -0.17 7.36
C LEU A 16 3.34 0.65 8.13
N SER A 17 3.77 1.52 9.06
CA SER A 17 2.89 2.41 9.82
C SER A 17 2.03 3.38 8.97
N PRO A 18 2.47 3.88 7.79
CA PRO A 18 1.66 4.82 7.01
C PRO A 18 0.42 4.17 6.39
N ALA A 19 0.44 2.86 6.12
CA ALA A 19 -0.63 2.18 5.42
C ALA A 19 -1.95 2.16 6.24
N PRO A 20 -1.98 1.69 7.49
CA PRO A 20 -3.19 1.75 8.32
C PRO A 20 -3.67 3.18 8.58
N ALA A 21 -2.76 4.13 8.81
CA ALA A 21 -3.10 5.53 9.05
C ALA A 21 -3.79 6.17 7.84
N THR A 22 -3.28 5.90 6.62
CA THR A 22 -3.87 6.40 5.38
C THR A 22 -5.28 5.85 5.19
N VAL A 23 -5.51 4.56 5.42
CA VAL A 23 -6.85 3.94 5.31
C VAL A 23 -7.83 4.56 6.31
N ALA A 24 -7.39 4.84 7.55
CA ALA A 24 -8.23 5.48 8.55
C ALA A 24 -8.67 6.89 8.12
N ILE A 25 -7.75 7.71 7.63
CA ILE A 25 -8.04 9.05 7.11
C ILE A 25 -9.02 8.97 5.92
N LEU A 26 -8.80 8.02 5.02
CA LEU A 26 -9.65 7.83 3.85
C LEU A 26 -11.08 7.42 4.24
N GLY A 27 -11.22 6.57 5.27
CA GLY A 27 -12.53 6.22 5.84
C GLY A 27 -13.25 7.41 6.48
N GLN A 28 -12.52 8.26 7.20
CA GLN A 28 -13.08 9.50 7.77
C GLN A 28 -13.54 10.46 6.67
N LEU A 29 -12.72 10.67 5.64
CA LEU A 29 -13.07 11.51 4.49
C LEU A 29 -14.32 10.96 3.78
N MET A 30 -14.39 9.64 3.57
CA MET A 30 -15.54 9.01 2.93
C MET A 30 -16.84 9.24 3.72
N ALA A 31 -16.79 9.19 5.05
CA ALA A 31 -17.94 9.48 5.92
C ALA A 31 -18.38 10.95 5.88
N ILE A 32 -17.45 11.90 5.72
CA ILE A 32 -17.77 13.33 5.55
C ILE A 32 -18.38 13.58 4.16
N CYS A 33 -17.84 12.94 3.13
CA CYS A 33 -18.30 13.10 1.75
C CYS A 33 -19.69 12.54 1.47
N THR A 34 -20.23 11.69 2.35
CA THR A 34 -21.63 11.24 2.25
C THR A 34 -22.64 12.36 2.42
N THR A 35 -22.31 13.42 3.17
CA THR A 35 -23.22 14.57 3.39
C THR A 35 -22.94 15.75 2.47
N THR A 36 -21.68 15.93 2.05
CA THR A 36 -21.26 17.08 1.23
C THR A 36 -20.34 16.60 0.12
N ASP A 37 -20.79 16.71 -1.13
CA ASP A 37 -19.97 16.44 -2.31
C ASP A 37 -19.56 17.76 -2.97
N PHE A 38 -18.29 17.87 -3.35
CA PHE A 38 -17.76 19.06 -4.02
C PHE A 38 -16.82 18.66 -5.14
N SER A 39 -16.69 19.53 -6.14
CA SER A 39 -15.81 19.31 -7.28
C SER A 39 -14.40 19.82 -6.99
N LEU A 40 -13.39 19.04 -7.38
CA LEU A 40 -11.99 19.45 -7.43
C LEU A 40 -11.59 20.04 -8.79
N ALA A 41 -12.46 19.99 -9.81
CA ALA A 41 -12.15 20.51 -11.14
C ALA A 41 -11.76 22.01 -11.11
N ASN A 42 -12.39 22.78 -10.21
CA ASN A 42 -12.09 24.21 -10.03
C ASN A 42 -10.74 24.50 -9.34
N LYS A 43 -10.03 23.47 -8.88
CA LYS A 43 -8.75 23.55 -8.17
C LYS A 43 -7.67 22.74 -8.88
N GLU A 44 -7.85 22.48 -10.17
CA GLU A 44 -6.92 21.70 -10.95
C GLU A 44 -5.53 22.37 -10.99
N PRO A 45 -4.44 21.62 -10.75
CA PRO A 45 -3.08 22.11 -10.96
C PRO A 45 -2.84 22.50 -12.42
N LYS A 46 -1.82 23.34 -12.69
CA LYS A 46 -1.46 23.72 -14.08
C LYS A 46 -1.17 22.52 -15.00
N ASP A 47 -0.76 21.40 -14.41
CA ASP A 47 -0.39 20.16 -15.12
C ASP A 47 -1.48 19.06 -15.01
N GLY A 48 -2.66 19.43 -14.51
CA GLY A 48 -3.76 18.51 -14.26
C GLY A 48 -3.55 17.58 -13.06
N PHE A 49 -4.53 16.71 -12.83
CA PHE A 49 -4.40 15.65 -11.81
C PHE A 49 -3.75 14.39 -12.39
N LYS A 50 -2.62 13.95 -11.82
CA LYS A 50 -1.92 12.73 -12.28
C LYS A 50 -2.65 11.43 -11.94
N TYR A 51 -3.30 11.37 -10.77
CA TYR A 51 -3.90 10.15 -10.24
C TYR A 51 -5.42 10.24 -10.02
N VAL A 52 -6.01 11.43 -10.15
CA VAL A 52 -7.46 11.63 -10.00
C VAL A 52 -8.09 11.59 -11.38
N LYS A 53 -8.99 10.62 -11.62
CA LYS A 53 -9.70 10.46 -12.90
C LYS A 53 -11.07 11.11 -12.89
N TYR A 54 -11.68 11.27 -11.72
CA TYR A 54 -13.01 11.85 -11.54
C TYR A 54 -12.95 13.08 -10.63
N PRO A 55 -12.45 14.22 -11.13
CA PRO A 55 -12.32 15.45 -10.33
C PRO A 55 -13.67 16.14 -10.09
N ASP A 56 -14.71 15.80 -10.83
CA ASP A 56 -16.03 16.46 -10.76
C ASP A 56 -16.76 16.22 -9.44
N SER A 57 -16.46 15.11 -8.78
CA SER A 57 -17.05 14.70 -7.50
C SER A 57 -15.94 14.20 -6.59
N PHE A 58 -15.76 14.85 -5.45
CA PHE A 58 -14.78 14.43 -4.45
C PHE A 58 -15.10 13.02 -3.94
N ARG A 59 -16.39 12.68 -3.81
CA ARG A 59 -16.81 11.31 -3.47
C ARG A 59 -16.38 10.31 -4.53
N ALA A 60 -16.58 10.60 -5.82
CA ALA A 60 -16.13 9.71 -6.90
C ALA A 60 -14.61 9.53 -6.91
N CYS A 61 -13.87 10.62 -6.68
CA CYS A 61 -12.42 10.61 -6.49
C CYS A 61 -12.01 9.70 -5.32
N LEU A 62 -12.63 9.84 -4.15
CA LEU A 62 -12.30 8.99 -2.99
C LEU A 62 -12.60 7.52 -3.24
N VAL A 63 -13.73 7.19 -3.87
CA VAL A 63 -14.05 5.79 -4.22
C VAL A 63 -13.01 5.21 -5.18
N GLN A 64 -12.58 6.00 -6.17
CA GLN A 64 -11.52 5.59 -7.10
C GLN A 64 -10.20 5.32 -6.37
N ILE A 65 -9.79 6.20 -5.45
CA ILE A 65 -8.56 6.03 -4.67
C ILE A 65 -8.67 4.78 -3.76
N SER A 66 -9.80 4.60 -3.07
CA SER A 66 -10.07 3.41 -2.24
C SER A 66 -9.95 2.12 -3.03
N LEU A 67 -10.55 2.08 -4.23
CA LEU A 67 -10.53 0.89 -5.08
C LEU A 67 -9.10 0.57 -5.54
N SER A 68 -8.38 1.57 -6.05
CA SER A 68 -6.98 1.41 -6.44
C SER A 68 -6.08 0.98 -5.27
N GLY A 69 -6.36 1.48 -4.06
CA GLY A 69 -5.67 1.08 -2.84
C GLY A 69 -5.93 -0.39 -2.50
N CYS A 70 -7.19 -0.82 -2.53
CA CYS A 70 -7.59 -2.22 -2.30
C CYS A 70 -6.88 -3.18 -3.27
N ASP A 71 -6.87 -2.86 -4.56
CA ASP A 71 -6.19 -3.65 -5.59
C ASP A 71 -4.68 -3.76 -5.31
N THR A 72 -4.06 -2.65 -4.93
CA THR A 72 -2.62 -2.60 -4.62
C THR A 72 -2.29 -3.45 -3.39
N PHE A 73 -3.09 -3.36 -2.33
CA PHE A 73 -2.92 -4.18 -1.13
C PHE A 73 -3.15 -5.67 -1.41
N THR A 74 -4.11 -6.01 -2.27
CA THR A 74 -4.37 -7.40 -2.69
C THR A 74 -3.18 -7.97 -3.47
N ASN A 75 -2.61 -7.18 -4.38
CA ASN A 75 -1.40 -7.54 -5.12
C ASN A 75 -0.20 -7.72 -4.18
N ALA A 76 -0.02 -6.80 -3.22
CA ALA A 76 1.03 -6.90 -2.22
C ALA A 76 0.88 -8.17 -1.37
N HIS A 77 -0.33 -8.46 -0.90
CA HIS A 77 -0.66 -9.67 -0.14
C HIS A 77 -0.31 -10.94 -0.94
N THR A 78 -0.72 -11.00 -2.20
CA THR A 78 -0.42 -12.13 -3.09
C THR A 78 1.09 -12.35 -3.26
N HIS A 79 1.87 -11.28 -3.38
CA HIS A 79 3.33 -11.40 -3.50
C HIS A 79 3.99 -11.84 -2.19
N MET A 80 3.52 -11.36 -1.04
CA MET A 80 3.98 -11.84 0.27
C MET A 80 3.66 -13.33 0.47
N ASP A 81 2.48 -13.77 0.03
CA ASP A 81 2.07 -15.18 0.07
C ASP A 81 3.01 -16.06 -0.78
N LYS A 82 3.32 -15.63 -2.02
CA LYS A 82 4.29 -16.32 -2.88
C LYS A 82 5.66 -16.47 -2.23
N ILE A 83 6.19 -15.40 -1.61
CA ILE A 83 7.48 -15.46 -0.90
C ILE A 83 7.41 -16.48 0.26
N ARG A 84 6.31 -16.47 1.04
CA ARG A 84 6.12 -17.46 2.12
C ARG A 84 6.15 -18.89 1.59
N LEU A 85 5.45 -19.15 0.48
CA LEU A 85 5.41 -20.47 -0.15
C LEU A 85 6.80 -20.91 -0.62
N TYR A 86 7.55 -20.03 -1.30
CA TYR A 86 8.92 -20.33 -1.75
C TYR A 86 9.86 -20.67 -0.58
N ILE A 87 9.81 -19.90 0.51
CA ILE A 87 10.63 -20.16 1.71
C ILE A 87 10.25 -21.52 2.33
N THR A 88 8.95 -21.81 2.41
CA THR A 88 8.45 -23.07 2.98
C THR A 88 8.91 -24.28 2.15
N GLN A 89 8.81 -24.19 0.82
CA GLN A 89 9.28 -25.23 -0.10
C GLN A 89 10.80 -25.44 0.02
N PHE A 90 11.57 -24.35 0.04
CA PHE A 90 13.02 -24.42 0.20
C PHE A 90 13.41 -25.14 1.50
N GLN A 91 12.77 -24.80 2.63
CA GLN A 91 13.03 -25.46 3.91
C GLN A 91 12.64 -26.94 3.94
N GLY A 92 11.58 -27.34 3.22
CA GLY A 92 11.21 -28.75 3.06
C GLY A 92 12.31 -29.54 2.36
N ASN A 93 12.77 -29.04 1.20
CA ASN A 93 13.80 -29.69 0.39
C ASN A 93 15.14 -29.85 1.15
N VAL A 94 15.52 -28.85 1.95
CA VAL A 94 16.75 -28.93 2.77
C VAL A 94 16.66 -30.00 3.85
N LYS A 95 15.48 -30.21 4.46
CA LYS A 95 15.27 -31.24 5.48
C LYS A 95 15.32 -32.65 4.91
N ASP A 96 14.81 -32.84 3.69
CA ASP A 96 14.85 -34.13 3.00
C ASP A 96 16.27 -34.47 2.51
N LEU A 97 17.11 -33.47 2.21
CA LEU A 97 18.53 -33.67 1.89
C LEU A 97 19.40 -34.07 3.09
N PHE A 98 18.99 -33.73 4.32
CA PHE A 98 19.73 -34.04 5.55
C PHE A 98 19.18 -35.26 6.31
N LYS A 99 18.26 -36.03 5.71
CA LYS A 99 17.79 -37.29 6.30
C LYS A 99 18.95 -38.30 6.29
N PRO A 100 19.46 -38.76 7.45
CA PRO A 100 20.46 -39.82 7.46
C PRO A 100 19.82 -41.10 6.89
N CYS A 101 20.56 -41.78 5.99
CA CYS A 101 20.18 -43.07 5.41
C CYS A 101 19.76 -44.09 6.45
#